data_AF-A0A6B1AZM9-F1
#
_entry.id   AF-A0A6B1AZM9-F1
#
_cell.length_a   1.000
_cell.length_b   1.000
_cell.length_c   1.000
_cell.angle_alpha   90.00
_cell.angle_beta   90.00
_cell.angle_gamma   90.00
#
_symmetry.space_group_name_H-M   'P 1'
#
loop_
_entity.id
_entity.type
_entity.pdbx_description
1 polymer ?
#
loop_
_entity_poly.entity_id
_entity_poly.type
_entity_poly.pdbx_seq_one_letter_code
_entity_poly.pdbx_strand_id
1 'polypeptide(L)'
;MTRKRPNTILRLLALLLSFLLLAAACGGDDGDDAEPVSGDDGDDMAETDDGDDMADDDMADGGDDMADDGDDMADDDMADDGDDMAEPEPEPEPRTASWRGVTEDTITVGVAMLNFDLLKEINLSPAGWGDQQGVWEALIAKLNANGGINGRTVEAVYEYYSPIDPVDAERVCTALTEDNEVFAVLGGFVGPLAGTADPCITGLNETILVGGEINADELAQSRAPWYHPGATVEFSTENLLGLLIETGRLTEGMSVYVIAGRAAEATVDPVIEAFEARGANVVGRSIIEANDGETLAQNQQLEVILERFRESGAEAIMIPGNPAATIRGIGLAGLNGQVPVWTNNPGGLNNLGETITDYSIADGVLTSLGPTDTEIYEDPLYQSACNDVVAAAMPDADLRPPLEYATGEENWFNPVRRYCRHLALFVEIATAAGVNLTHDSFRAGAESLTDFALPGGAASLSATKLGADDLVRLAAFDHTEGDGQTVPVTDLIDIFP
;
A
#
# COMPACT_ATOMS: atom_id res chain seq x y z
N MET A 1 -40.52 38.61 -16.72
CA MET A 1 -39.13 38.98 -17.09
C MET A 1 -38.23 37.81 -16.74
N THR A 2 -37.73 37.09 -17.74
CA THR A 2 -36.86 35.91 -17.57
C THR A 2 -35.40 36.31 -17.76
N ARG A 3 -34.55 36.04 -16.77
CA ARG A 3 -33.11 36.34 -16.82
C ARG A 3 -32.37 35.04 -17.16
N LYS A 4 -31.70 34.99 -18.32
CA LYS A 4 -30.94 33.81 -18.78
C LYS A 4 -29.75 33.54 -17.85
N ARG A 5 -29.49 32.26 -17.53
CA ARG A 5 -28.18 31.78 -17.03
C ARG A 5 -27.17 31.77 -18.20
N PRO A 6 -25.87 32.03 -17.98
CA PRO A 6 -24.83 31.92 -19.01
C PRO A 6 -24.44 30.45 -19.27
N ASN A 7 -24.11 30.12 -20.53
CA ASN A 7 -23.75 28.76 -20.95
C ASN A 7 -22.32 28.38 -20.53
N THR A 8 -22.16 27.51 -19.53
CA THR A 8 -20.89 26.86 -19.18
C THR A 8 -20.33 26.01 -20.32
N ILE A 9 -21.22 25.38 -21.10
CA ILE A 9 -20.93 24.49 -22.23
C ILE A 9 -20.04 25.17 -23.29
N LEU A 10 -20.16 26.49 -23.49
CA LEU A 10 -19.38 27.21 -24.51
C LEU A 10 -17.91 27.47 -24.10
N ARG A 11 -17.56 27.30 -22.82
CA ARG A 11 -16.17 27.45 -22.32
C ARG A 11 -15.39 26.15 -22.42
N LEU A 12 -16.01 25.01 -22.11
CA LEU A 12 -15.41 23.67 -22.30
C LEU A 12 -15.03 23.43 -23.77
N LEU A 13 -15.91 23.80 -24.71
CA LEU A 13 -15.61 23.73 -26.15
C LEU A 13 -14.48 24.67 -26.61
N ALA A 14 -14.14 25.71 -25.85
CA ALA A 14 -13.04 26.61 -26.20
C ALA A 14 -11.67 26.06 -25.78
N LEU A 15 -11.61 25.33 -24.66
CA LEU A 15 -10.39 24.68 -24.17
C LEU A 15 -10.00 23.46 -25.01
N LEU A 16 -10.99 22.64 -25.42
CA LEU A 16 -10.77 21.48 -26.28
C LEU A 16 -10.32 21.84 -27.72
N LEU A 17 -10.59 23.06 -28.20
CA LEU A 17 -10.12 23.50 -29.53
C LEU A 17 -8.67 24.01 -29.55
N SER A 18 -8.07 24.31 -28.38
CA SER A 18 -6.69 24.84 -28.28
C SER A 18 -5.60 23.80 -28.49
N PHE A 19 -5.89 22.50 -28.33
CA PHE A 19 -4.90 21.42 -28.38
C PHE A 19 -4.70 20.78 -29.77
N LEU A 20 -5.37 21.27 -30.82
CA LEU A 20 -5.33 20.69 -32.17
C LEU A 20 -4.51 21.48 -33.21
N LEU A 21 -3.65 22.40 -32.76
CA LEU A 21 -2.81 23.23 -33.63
C LEU A 21 -1.36 23.36 -33.13
N LEU A 22 -0.57 22.29 -33.25
CA LEU A 22 0.89 22.36 -33.40
C LEU A 22 1.44 21.01 -33.88
N ALA A 23 1.46 20.82 -35.20
CA ALA A 23 2.25 19.80 -35.87
C ALA A 23 2.96 20.42 -37.09
N ALA A 24 4.17 19.91 -37.38
CA ALA A 24 5.04 20.18 -38.54
C ALA A 24 5.87 21.50 -38.58
N ALA A 25 7.15 21.39 -38.20
CA ALA A 25 8.38 21.90 -38.86
C ALA A 25 9.59 21.66 -37.92
N CYS A 26 10.69 20.96 -38.24
CA CYS A 26 11.19 20.23 -39.43
C CYS A 26 11.72 18.84 -38.96
N GLY A 27 12.08 17.80 -39.73
CA GLY A 27 12.63 17.68 -41.10
C GLY A 27 14.14 17.96 -41.11
N GLY A 28 15.09 17.08 -41.46
CA GLY A 28 15.12 15.65 -41.87
C GLY A 28 16.58 15.15 -41.69
N ASP A 29 17.17 14.14 -42.36
CA ASP A 29 16.78 13.08 -43.32
C ASP A 29 18.00 12.07 -43.40
N ASP A 30 17.93 10.98 -44.21
CA ASP A 30 18.98 9.97 -44.53
C ASP A 30 19.37 8.98 -43.39
N GLY A 31 19.48 7.64 -43.53
CA GLY A 31 19.67 6.67 -44.64
C GLY A 31 20.68 5.60 -44.12
N ASP A 32 20.68 4.29 -44.38
CA ASP A 32 20.09 3.43 -45.43
C ASP A 32 19.81 1.99 -44.89
N ASP A 33 19.23 1.13 -45.75
CA ASP A 33 18.80 -0.27 -45.51
C ASP A 33 19.90 -1.29 -45.13
N ALA A 34 19.53 -2.35 -44.38
CA ALA A 34 19.76 -3.76 -44.78
C ALA A 34 19.16 -4.81 -43.79
N GLU A 35 18.37 -5.74 -44.34
CA GLU A 35 17.94 -7.04 -43.77
C GLU A 35 18.37 -8.14 -44.78
N PRO A 36 18.35 -9.45 -44.45
CA PRO A 36 19.07 -10.16 -43.38
C PRO A 36 19.97 -11.28 -43.96
N VAL A 37 20.70 -12.04 -43.12
CA VAL A 37 21.42 -13.27 -43.58
C VAL A 37 21.22 -14.44 -42.60
N SER A 38 20.87 -15.58 -43.16
CA SER A 38 20.68 -16.89 -42.53
C SER A 38 21.82 -17.87 -42.82
N GLY A 39 22.01 -18.89 -41.96
CA GLY A 39 22.90 -20.04 -42.16
C GLY A 39 23.86 -20.25 -40.98
N ASP A 40 24.32 -21.46 -40.64
CA ASP A 40 24.12 -22.79 -41.26
C ASP A 40 24.42 -23.90 -40.22
N ASP A 41 24.08 -25.15 -40.54
CA ASP A 41 24.09 -26.34 -39.65
C ASP A 41 25.50 -26.90 -39.31
N GLY A 42 25.59 -27.87 -38.38
CA GLY A 42 26.82 -28.67 -38.16
C GLY A 42 26.80 -29.66 -36.99
N ASP A 43 26.41 -30.91 -37.24
CA ASP A 43 26.42 -32.07 -36.30
C ASP A 43 27.82 -32.65 -35.99
N ASP A 44 27.94 -33.36 -34.86
CA ASP A 44 28.69 -34.63 -34.67
C ASP A 44 28.23 -35.28 -33.32
N MET A 45 27.41 -36.34 -33.31
CA MET A 45 27.78 -37.77 -33.38
C MET A 45 28.82 -38.19 -32.29
N ALA A 46 28.48 -38.75 -31.12
CA ALA A 46 27.83 -40.04 -30.77
C ALA A 46 28.79 -41.27 -30.69
N GLU A 47 28.84 -41.94 -29.51
CA GLU A 47 28.87 -43.41 -29.30
C GLU A 47 29.12 -43.82 -27.81
N THR A 48 28.17 -44.60 -27.22
CA THR A 48 28.26 -45.89 -26.43
C THR A 48 29.33 -46.12 -25.31
N ASP A 49 29.18 -46.98 -24.28
CA ASP A 49 28.24 -48.09 -23.95
C ASP A 49 28.31 -48.49 -22.44
N ASP A 50 27.31 -49.26 -21.92
CA ASP A 50 27.27 -50.14 -20.69
C ASP A 50 27.77 -49.60 -19.31
N GLY A 51 27.52 -50.12 -18.09
CA GLY A 51 26.87 -51.32 -17.49
C GLY A 51 27.69 -51.75 -16.23
N ASP A 52 27.20 -52.15 -15.03
CA ASP A 52 25.85 -52.43 -14.47
C ASP A 52 25.81 -52.16 -12.93
N ASP A 53 24.59 -52.15 -12.33
CA ASP A 53 24.13 -52.37 -10.93
C ASP A 53 25.10 -52.56 -9.70
N MET A 54 24.70 -52.03 -8.52
CA MET A 54 24.10 -52.85 -7.40
C MET A 54 23.92 -52.11 -6.04
N ALA A 55 22.68 -52.15 -5.54
CA ALA A 55 22.21 -52.43 -4.15
C ALA A 55 22.44 -51.48 -2.94
N ASP A 56 21.35 -51.35 -2.17
CA ASP A 56 21.20 -50.75 -0.84
C ASP A 56 21.83 -51.58 0.31
N ASP A 57 21.91 -50.99 1.51
CA ASP A 57 21.44 -51.68 2.74
C ASP A 57 21.17 -50.69 3.90
N ASP A 58 20.17 -51.01 4.71
CA ASP A 58 19.71 -50.27 5.90
C ASP A 58 20.67 -50.34 7.10
N MET A 59 20.39 -49.59 8.18
CA MET A 59 20.04 -50.15 9.51
C MET A 59 19.88 -49.04 10.57
N ALA A 60 18.88 -49.19 11.44
CA ALA A 60 18.61 -48.34 12.61
C ALA A 60 18.27 -49.21 13.84
N ASP A 61 18.20 -48.56 15.02
CA ASP A 61 17.82 -49.15 16.33
C ASP A 61 18.90 -50.10 16.94
N GLY A 62 19.11 -50.25 18.25
CA GLY A 62 18.49 -49.64 19.44
C GLY A 62 18.75 -50.53 20.68
N GLY A 63 18.66 -49.99 21.90
CA GLY A 63 18.45 -50.79 23.12
C GLY A 63 19.66 -51.19 24.00
N ASP A 64 19.86 -50.41 25.06
CA ASP A 64 19.80 -50.83 26.48
C ASP A 64 20.78 -51.84 27.14
N ASP A 65 21.35 -51.35 28.26
CA ASP A 65 21.22 -51.88 29.63
C ASP A 65 22.34 -52.66 30.39
N MET A 66 22.68 -52.06 31.54
CA MET A 66 22.85 -52.63 32.90
C MET A 66 24.23 -53.03 33.50
N ALA A 67 24.43 -52.47 34.72
CA ALA A 67 25.09 -53.00 35.93
C ALA A 67 26.63 -53.10 35.96
N ASP A 68 27.32 -52.33 36.82
CA ASP A 68 27.60 -52.52 38.28
C ASP A 68 28.94 -53.30 38.44
N ASP A 69 29.92 -52.95 39.29
CA ASP A 69 29.85 -52.70 40.75
C ASP A 69 31.26 -52.22 41.26
N GLY A 70 31.38 -51.66 42.48
CA GLY A 70 32.65 -51.75 43.27
C GLY A 70 33.50 -50.49 43.63
N ASP A 71 33.10 -49.82 44.72
CA ASP A 71 33.88 -49.39 45.91
C ASP A 71 35.04 -48.34 45.95
N ASP A 72 34.84 -47.44 46.95
CA ASP A 72 35.76 -46.94 48.00
C ASP A 72 36.63 -45.64 47.88
N MET A 73 36.14 -44.62 48.63
CA MET A 73 36.83 -43.82 49.67
C MET A 73 37.99 -42.86 49.31
N ALA A 74 37.77 -41.54 49.48
CA ALA A 74 38.35 -40.74 50.58
C ALA A 74 37.99 -39.23 50.47
N ASP A 75 38.05 -38.52 51.61
CA ASP A 75 37.80 -37.08 51.74
C ASP A 75 38.77 -36.18 50.94
N ASP A 76 38.30 -35.01 50.53
CA ASP A 76 38.97 -33.74 50.88
C ASP A 76 38.00 -32.54 50.75
N ASP A 77 37.92 -31.71 51.81
CA ASP A 77 37.15 -30.47 51.84
C ASP A 77 37.79 -29.40 50.94
N MET A 78 37.04 -28.85 49.97
CA MET A 78 37.30 -27.52 49.39
C MET A 78 36.00 -26.76 49.23
N ALA A 79 36.00 -25.49 49.66
CA ALA A 79 34.82 -24.64 49.66
C ALA A 79 34.42 -24.22 48.24
N ASP A 80 33.14 -24.38 47.94
CA ASP A 80 32.47 -23.86 46.74
C ASP A 80 32.15 -22.38 46.94
N ASP A 81 33.17 -21.52 46.86
CA ASP A 81 32.98 -20.08 46.62
C ASP A 81 32.63 -19.91 45.13
N GLY A 82 31.36 -20.21 44.80
CA GLY A 82 30.77 -19.93 43.51
C GLY A 82 30.61 -18.43 43.28
N ASP A 83 31.72 -17.77 42.92
CA ASP A 83 31.69 -16.45 42.27
C ASP A 83 31.04 -16.63 40.89
N ASP A 84 29.71 -16.49 40.89
CA ASP A 84 28.85 -16.43 39.71
C ASP A 84 29.20 -15.14 38.95
N MET A 85 30.26 -15.24 38.14
CA MET A 85 30.77 -14.19 37.26
C MET A 85 29.74 -13.91 36.17
N ALA A 86 28.72 -13.12 36.51
CA ALA A 86 27.80 -12.53 35.56
C ALA A 86 28.62 -11.88 34.42
N GLU A 87 28.35 -12.29 33.19
CA GLU A 87 28.97 -11.66 32.02
C GLU A 87 28.65 -10.16 32.07
N PRO A 88 29.65 -9.28 31.89
CA PRO A 88 29.41 -7.85 31.96
C PRO A 88 28.39 -7.46 30.88
N GLU A 89 27.32 -6.78 31.29
CA GLU A 89 26.33 -6.24 30.36
C GLU A 89 27.07 -5.45 29.27
N PRO A 90 26.76 -5.66 27.98
CA PRO A 90 27.45 -4.98 26.89
C PRO A 90 27.29 -3.48 27.06
N GLU A 91 28.40 -2.73 27.03
CA GLU A 91 28.35 -1.27 27.12
C GLU A 91 27.45 -0.74 25.98
N PRO A 92 26.52 0.19 26.27
CA PRO A 92 25.55 0.64 25.28
C PRO A 92 26.27 1.27 24.09
N GLU A 93 25.95 0.79 22.88
CA GLU A 93 26.61 1.26 21.67
C GLU A 93 26.48 2.80 21.54
N PRO A 94 27.57 3.51 21.23
CA PRO A 94 27.54 4.97 21.15
C PRO A 94 26.72 5.43 19.96
N ARG A 95 25.87 6.44 20.17
CA ARG A 95 25.21 7.15 19.06
C ARG A 95 26.26 7.81 18.19
N THR A 96 26.09 7.72 16.88
CA THR A 96 26.96 8.34 15.87
C THR A 96 26.12 9.02 14.79
N ALA A 97 26.76 9.85 13.96
CA ALA A 97 26.19 10.30 12.69
C ALA A 97 26.22 9.14 11.67
N SER A 98 25.27 8.22 11.79
CA SER A 98 25.25 6.93 11.09
C SER A 98 24.80 7.02 9.62
N TRP A 99 24.04 8.06 9.25
CA TRP A 99 23.55 8.28 7.90
C TRP A 99 23.30 9.77 7.61
N ARG A 100 23.02 10.10 6.34
CA ARG A 100 22.49 11.42 5.95
C ARG A 100 21.22 11.73 6.77
N GLY A 101 21.11 12.94 7.30
CA GLY A 101 20.03 13.34 8.19
C GLY A 101 20.05 12.75 9.60
N VAL A 102 21.11 12.04 10.01
CA VAL A 102 21.28 11.51 11.38
C VAL A 102 22.54 12.05 12.03
N THR A 103 22.43 12.60 13.23
CA THR A 103 23.56 13.05 14.06
C THR A 103 23.66 12.21 15.34
N GLU A 104 24.53 12.59 16.28
CA GLU A 104 24.57 11.95 17.61
C GLU A 104 23.28 12.19 18.41
N ASP A 105 22.58 13.30 18.20
CA ASP A 105 21.44 13.74 19.01
C ASP A 105 20.15 14.04 18.22
N THR A 106 20.20 14.06 16.87
CA THR A 106 19.07 14.44 16.01
C THR A 106 18.83 13.44 14.89
N ILE A 107 17.57 13.26 14.50
CA ILE A 107 17.14 12.65 13.24
C ILE A 107 16.30 13.69 12.49
N THR A 108 16.73 14.09 11.30
CA THR A 108 16.02 15.05 10.46
C THR A 108 15.11 14.32 9.48
N VAL A 109 13.81 14.63 9.48
CA VAL A 109 12.80 14.06 8.58
C VAL A 109 12.21 15.12 7.65
N GLY A 110 11.89 14.73 6.41
CA GLY A 110 11.10 15.52 5.50
C GLY A 110 9.62 15.20 5.64
N VAL A 111 8.74 16.18 5.44
CA VAL A 111 7.29 16.01 5.56
C VAL A 111 6.62 16.65 4.35
N ALA A 112 5.96 15.82 3.53
CA ALA A 112 5.21 16.26 2.35
C ALA A 112 3.72 16.40 2.69
N MET A 113 3.13 17.57 2.39
CA MET A 113 1.74 17.91 2.71
C MET A 113 0.96 18.44 1.50
N LEU A 114 -0.36 18.22 1.50
CA LEU A 114 -1.23 18.68 0.42
C LEU A 114 -1.45 20.19 0.48
N ASN A 115 -1.25 20.88 -0.64
CA ASN A 115 -1.54 22.31 -0.76
C ASN A 115 -3.05 22.57 -0.93
N PHE A 116 -3.81 22.49 0.16
CA PHE A 116 -5.25 22.72 0.13
C PHE A 116 -5.64 24.16 -0.22
N ASP A 117 -4.79 25.16 0.02
CA ASP A 117 -5.08 26.54 -0.38
C ASP A 117 -5.05 26.68 -1.91
N LEU A 118 -4.09 26.04 -2.59
CA LEU A 118 -4.11 25.89 -4.04
C LEU A 118 -5.37 25.16 -4.52
N LEU A 119 -5.71 24.01 -3.91
CA LEU A 119 -6.90 23.23 -4.30
C LEU A 119 -8.22 24.01 -4.13
N LYS A 120 -8.31 24.86 -3.11
CA LYS A 120 -9.44 25.79 -2.91
C LYS A 120 -9.43 26.90 -3.96
N GLU A 121 -8.27 27.49 -4.29
CA GLU A 121 -8.13 28.53 -5.33
C GLU A 121 -8.58 28.03 -6.71
N ILE A 122 -8.17 26.82 -7.10
CA ILE A 122 -8.52 26.21 -8.40
C ILE A 122 -9.87 25.47 -8.39
N ASN A 123 -10.62 25.52 -7.28
CA ASN A 123 -11.94 24.92 -7.11
C ASN A 123 -11.94 23.39 -7.34
N LEU A 124 -10.88 22.69 -6.88
CA LEU A 124 -10.83 21.23 -6.82
C LEU A 124 -11.12 20.67 -5.42
N SER A 125 -11.04 21.49 -4.37
CA SER A 125 -11.56 21.13 -3.04
C SER A 125 -12.40 22.27 -2.45
N PRO A 126 -13.55 22.00 -1.81
CA PRO A 126 -14.35 23.02 -1.14
C PRO A 126 -13.78 23.42 0.23
N ALA A 127 -12.91 22.60 0.82
CA ALA A 127 -12.26 22.80 2.12
C ALA A 127 -10.89 22.10 2.19
N GLY A 128 -10.11 22.37 3.23
CA GLY A 128 -8.85 21.69 3.51
C GLY A 128 -8.89 20.73 4.70
N TRP A 129 -7.70 20.51 5.25
CA TRP A 129 -7.41 19.67 6.41
C TRP A 129 -6.91 20.52 7.60
N GLY A 130 -7.43 21.74 7.77
CA GLY A 130 -7.01 22.61 8.87
C GLY A 130 -5.52 22.97 8.82
N ASP A 131 -4.91 23.11 9.99
CA ASP A 131 -3.47 23.37 10.12
C ASP A 131 -2.66 22.05 10.12
N GLN A 132 -2.34 21.58 8.92
CA GLN A 132 -1.58 20.35 8.68
C GLN A 132 -0.18 20.38 9.31
N GLN A 133 0.51 21.52 9.28
CA GLN A 133 1.86 21.64 9.85
C GLN A 133 1.80 21.64 11.37
N GLY A 134 0.85 22.38 11.98
CA GLY A 134 0.64 22.37 13.42
C GLY A 134 0.35 20.98 13.99
N VAL A 135 -0.39 20.14 13.25
CA VAL A 135 -0.61 18.72 13.62
C VAL A 135 0.71 17.93 13.68
N TRP A 136 1.57 18.06 12.67
CA TRP A 136 2.90 17.42 12.69
C TRP A 136 3.78 17.96 13.82
N GLU A 137 3.83 19.28 14.00
CA GLU A 137 4.61 19.93 15.06
C GLU A 137 4.16 19.46 16.46
N ALA A 138 2.85 19.32 16.69
CA ALA A 138 2.30 18.79 17.94
C ALA A 138 2.74 17.34 18.22
N LEU A 139 2.63 16.46 17.22
CA LEU A 139 2.99 15.04 17.32
C LEU A 139 4.50 14.87 17.55
N ILE A 140 5.34 15.58 16.79
CA ILE A 140 6.80 15.54 16.91
C ILE A 140 7.27 16.17 18.23
N ALA A 141 6.66 17.28 18.68
CA ALA A 141 6.95 17.86 19.98
C ALA A 141 6.64 16.88 21.13
N LYS A 142 5.55 16.11 21.01
CA LYS A 142 5.19 15.06 21.98
C LYS A 142 6.19 13.90 21.97
N LEU A 143 6.61 13.43 20.80
CA LEU A 143 7.67 12.43 20.65
C LEU A 143 8.98 12.88 21.32
N ASN A 144 9.43 14.10 21.03
CA ASN A 144 10.65 14.68 21.60
C ASN A 144 10.54 14.88 23.11
N ALA A 145 9.38 15.33 23.63
CA ALA A 145 9.14 15.45 25.05
C ALA A 145 9.13 14.11 25.80
N ASN A 146 8.87 13.00 25.10
CA ASN A 146 8.96 11.64 25.63
C ASN A 146 10.39 11.05 25.55
N GLY A 147 11.37 11.77 25.01
CA GLY A 147 12.77 11.33 24.87
C GLY A 147 13.23 11.07 23.43
N GLY A 148 12.35 11.24 22.44
CA GLY A 148 12.66 11.01 21.03
C GLY A 148 12.87 9.53 20.69
N ILE A 149 13.61 9.24 19.62
CA ILE A 149 13.86 7.89 19.11
C ILE A 149 15.29 7.49 19.50
N ASN A 150 15.44 6.42 20.31
CA ASN A 150 16.74 5.96 20.82
C ASN A 150 17.60 7.09 21.44
N GLY A 151 16.93 8.06 22.07
CA GLY A 151 17.54 9.23 22.71
C GLY A 151 17.94 10.37 21.76
N ARG A 152 17.51 10.34 20.48
CA ARG A 152 17.64 11.44 19.51
C ARG A 152 16.34 12.19 19.34
N THR A 153 16.38 13.52 19.28
CA THR A 153 15.23 14.34 18.91
C THR A 153 14.96 14.26 17.41
N VAL A 154 13.69 14.31 17.02
CA VAL A 154 13.27 14.42 15.63
C VAL A 154 13.09 15.90 15.26
N GLU A 155 13.75 16.34 14.20
CA GLU A 155 13.55 17.65 13.58
C GLU A 155 12.89 17.46 12.21
N ALA A 156 11.92 18.30 11.85
CA ALA A 156 11.18 18.15 10.60
C ALA A 156 11.32 19.37 9.68
N VAL A 157 11.41 19.08 8.38
CA VAL A 157 11.34 20.05 7.28
C VAL A 157 10.01 19.84 6.55
N TYR A 158 9.26 20.92 6.37
CA TYR A 158 7.89 20.88 5.87
C TYR A 158 7.78 21.47 4.47
N GLU A 159 7.21 20.72 3.53
CA GLU A 159 6.94 21.18 2.17
C GLU A 159 5.50 20.87 1.76
N TYR A 160 4.90 21.79 1.01
CA TYR A 160 3.56 21.64 0.43
C TYR A 160 3.67 21.36 -1.07
N TYR A 161 2.89 20.40 -1.57
CA TYR A 161 2.81 20.06 -3.00
C TYR A 161 1.36 20.06 -3.52
N SER A 162 1.23 20.24 -4.83
CA SER A 162 -0.01 20.05 -5.59
C SER A 162 -0.22 18.58 -5.97
N PRO A 163 -1.34 17.91 -5.59
CA PRO A 163 -1.59 16.51 -5.96
C PRO A 163 -1.86 16.29 -7.47
N ILE A 164 -1.96 17.37 -8.24
CA ILE A 164 -2.24 17.39 -9.67
C ILE A 164 -1.07 17.95 -10.50
N ASP A 165 0.10 18.17 -9.90
CA ASP A 165 1.29 18.66 -10.61
C ASP A 165 2.52 17.82 -10.22
N PRO A 166 2.97 16.89 -11.09
CA PRO A 166 4.12 16.05 -10.79
C PRO A 166 5.42 16.87 -10.69
N VAL A 167 5.51 18.02 -11.38
CA VAL A 167 6.72 18.86 -11.34
C VAL A 167 6.84 19.59 -10.00
N ASP A 168 5.71 19.93 -9.37
CA ASP A 168 5.71 20.47 -8.01
C ASP A 168 6.05 19.39 -6.96
N ALA A 169 5.64 18.14 -7.18
CA ALA A 169 6.06 17.01 -6.36
C ALA A 169 7.57 16.72 -6.51
N GLU A 170 8.11 16.69 -7.73
CA GLU A 170 9.56 16.60 -8.00
C GLU A 170 10.35 17.73 -7.33
N ARG A 171 9.85 18.97 -7.36
CA ARG A 171 10.44 20.09 -6.62
C ARG A 171 10.50 19.81 -5.11
N VAL A 172 9.41 19.32 -4.52
CA VAL A 172 9.37 18.97 -3.09
C VAL A 172 10.32 17.81 -2.77
N CYS A 173 10.43 16.82 -3.65
CA CYS A 173 11.39 15.73 -3.52
C CYS A 173 12.83 16.27 -3.39
N THR A 174 13.31 17.07 -4.34
CA THR A 174 14.64 17.71 -4.29
C THR A 174 14.80 18.59 -3.05
N ALA A 175 13.79 19.40 -2.70
CA ALA A 175 13.84 20.27 -1.52
C ALA A 175 14.03 19.48 -0.22
N LEU A 176 13.34 18.35 -0.04
CA LEU A 176 13.48 17.52 1.15
C LEU A 176 14.77 16.67 1.12
N THR A 177 15.10 16.05 -0.01
CA THR A 177 16.13 15.00 -0.07
C THR A 177 17.54 15.50 -0.45
N GLU A 178 17.63 16.55 -1.28
CA GLU A 178 18.91 17.11 -1.75
C GLU A 178 19.28 18.39 -0.99
N ASP A 179 18.35 19.35 -0.85
CA ASP A 179 18.64 20.64 -0.20
C ASP A 179 18.71 20.54 1.33
N ASN A 180 17.85 19.70 1.93
CA ASN A 180 17.76 19.51 3.39
C ASN A 180 18.36 18.19 3.89
N GLU A 181 18.78 17.30 2.97
CA GLU A 181 19.49 16.06 3.29
C GLU A 181 18.84 15.23 4.43
N VAL A 182 17.51 15.05 4.35
CA VAL A 182 16.75 14.31 5.39
C VAL A 182 17.07 12.81 5.39
N PHE A 183 16.88 12.16 6.53
CA PHE A 183 17.04 10.71 6.69
C PHE A 183 15.88 9.93 6.05
N ALA A 184 14.66 10.42 6.27
CA ALA A 184 13.43 9.83 5.76
C ALA A 184 12.42 10.93 5.39
N VAL A 185 11.57 10.68 4.41
CA VAL A 185 10.38 11.48 4.10
C VAL A 185 9.14 10.77 4.66
N LEU A 186 8.27 11.54 5.31
CA LEU A 186 7.00 11.07 5.86
C LEU A 186 5.82 11.62 5.05
N GLY A 187 4.79 10.78 4.86
CA GLY A 187 3.55 11.12 4.17
C GLY A 187 3.56 10.84 2.67
N GLY A 188 4.67 11.14 1.99
CA GLY A 188 4.86 10.96 0.54
C GLY A 188 3.93 11.82 -0.33
N PHE A 189 3.95 11.54 -1.64
CA PHE A 189 3.04 12.15 -2.59
C PHE A 189 1.77 11.31 -2.76
N VAL A 190 0.63 11.96 -2.96
CA VAL A 190 -0.64 11.29 -3.28
C VAL A 190 -1.45 12.06 -4.30
N GLY A 191 -2.38 11.36 -4.92
CA GLY A 191 -3.32 11.94 -5.88
C GLY A 191 -2.88 11.75 -7.33
N PRO A 192 -3.76 12.08 -8.28
CA PRO A 192 -3.84 11.43 -9.60
C PRO A 192 -2.66 11.72 -10.53
N LEU A 193 -1.77 12.64 -10.18
CA LEU A 193 -0.55 12.95 -10.94
C LEU A 193 0.69 13.10 -10.05
N ALA A 194 0.54 13.51 -8.78
CA ALA A 194 1.68 13.65 -7.88
C ALA A 194 2.14 12.32 -7.27
N GLY A 195 1.25 11.34 -7.05
CA GLY A 195 1.61 10.05 -6.45
C GLY A 195 2.77 9.36 -7.20
N THR A 196 2.75 9.42 -8.53
CA THR A 196 3.79 8.81 -9.40
C THR A 196 5.19 9.46 -9.29
N ALA A 197 5.37 10.46 -8.42
CA ALA A 197 6.66 11.09 -8.16
C ALA A 197 7.40 10.50 -6.93
N ASP A 198 6.79 9.60 -6.15
CA ASP A 198 7.45 8.96 -5.00
C ASP A 198 8.79 8.24 -5.33
N PRO A 199 8.99 7.62 -6.52
CA PRO A 199 10.30 7.10 -6.94
C PRO A 199 11.44 8.14 -6.97
N CYS A 200 11.14 9.44 -7.02
CA CYS A 200 12.15 10.48 -6.84
C CYS A 200 12.80 10.41 -5.44
N ILE A 201 12.01 10.12 -4.40
CA ILE A 201 12.48 10.01 -3.02
C ILE A 201 13.28 8.72 -2.83
N THR A 202 12.67 7.59 -3.19
CA THR A 202 13.16 6.25 -2.81
C THR A 202 14.15 5.66 -3.80
N GLY A 203 14.01 5.97 -5.09
CA GLY A 203 14.85 5.47 -6.18
C GLY A 203 15.99 6.42 -6.54
N LEU A 204 15.66 7.65 -6.97
CA LEU A 204 16.63 8.63 -7.45
C LEU A 204 17.50 9.18 -6.32
N ASN A 205 16.88 9.66 -5.24
CA ASN A 205 17.59 10.31 -4.13
C ASN A 205 17.99 9.38 -2.99
N GLU A 206 17.69 8.08 -3.10
CA GLU A 206 18.02 7.06 -2.09
C GLU A 206 17.66 7.53 -0.66
N THR A 207 16.40 7.92 -0.43
CA THR A 207 15.88 8.34 0.88
C THR A 207 14.73 7.43 1.32
N ILE A 208 14.67 7.07 2.60
CA ILE A 208 13.58 6.28 3.17
C ILE A 208 12.24 7.00 2.98
N LEU A 209 11.17 6.26 2.66
CA LEU A 209 9.81 6.79 2.61
C LEU A 209 8.88 6.00 3.53
N VAL A 210 8.17 6.72 4.40
CA VAL A 210 7.06 6.18 5.20
C VAL A 210 5.77 6.91 4.80
N GLY A 211 4.99 6.29 3.92
CA GLY A 211 3.85 6.91 3.25
C GLY A 211 3.87 6.71 1.74
N GLY A 212 3.33 7.67 0.99
CA GLY A 212 3.24 7.59 -0.47
C GLY A 212 2.20 6.59 -0.99
N GLU A 213 2.28 6.25 -2.28
CA GLU A 213 1.43 5.26 -2.95
C GLU A 213 2.26 4.08 -3.50
N ILE A 214 2.52 3.05 -2.67
CA ILE A 214 3.27 1.86 -3.10
C ILE A 214 2.48 1.08 -4.16
N ASN A 215 3.08 0.93 -5.35
CA ASN A 215 2.69 -0.02 -6.38
C ASN A 215 3.94 -0.72 -6.95
N ALA A 216 3.76 -1.88 -7.59
CA ALA A 216 4.85 -2.72 -8.09
C ALA A 216 5.85 -2.02 -9.02
N ASP A 217 5.39 -1.19 -9.98
CA ASP A 217 6.26 -0.52 -10.96
C ASP A 217 7.13 0.57 -10.32
N GLU A 218 6.59 1.28 -9.33
CA GLU A 218 7.31 2.29 -8.53
C GLU A 218 8.24 1.65 -7.51
N LEU A 219 7.80 0.57 -6.85
CA LEU A 219 8.62 -0.20 -5.92
C LEU A 219 9.84 -0.82 -6.61
N ALA A 220 9.71 -1.26 -7.87
CA ALA A 220 10.82 -1.77 -8.68
C ALA A 220 11.89 -0.71 -9.02
N GLN A 221 11.57 0.57 -8.89
CA GLN A 221 12.52 1.69 -9.05
C GLN A 221 13.17 2.09 -7.71
N SER A 222 12.62 1.64 -6.58
CA SER A 222 13.09 1.98 -5.24
C SER A 222 14.46 1.37 -4.93
N ARG A 223 15.31 2.16 -4.26
CA ARG A 223 16.65 1.76 -3.79
C ARG A 223 16.82 1.96 -2.28
N ALA A 224 15.93 2.73 -1.65
CA ALA A 224 15.81 2.88 -0.21
C ALA A 224 14.66 2.03 0.37
N PRO A 225 14.59 1.81 1.69
CA PRO A 225 13.41 1.24 2.33
C PRO A 225 12.15 2.10 2.12
N TRP A 226 11.03 1.48 1.78
CA TRP A 226 9.73 2.13 1.59
C TRP A 226 8.65 1.29 2.29
N TYR A 227 7.94 1.90 3.23
CA TYR A 227 6.86 1.28 4.00
C TYR A 227 5.63 2.20 4.07
N HIS A 228 4.46 1.63 4.33
CA HIS A 228 3.21 2.37 4.41
C HIS A 228 2.34 1.89 5.58
N PRO A 229 1.62 2.77 6.32
CA PRO A 229 0.77 2.34 7.44
C PRO A 229 -0.40 1.44 7.02
N GLY A 230 -1.03 1.73 5.88
CA GLY A 230 -2.08 0.89 5.30
C GLY A 230 -1.54 -0.22 4.40
N ALA A 231 -2.37 -1.24 4.12
CA ALA A 231 -2.07 -2.29 3.17
C ALA A 231 -1.75 -1.74 1.76
N THR A 232 -0.85 -2.42 1.03
CA THR A 232 -0.56 -2.10 -0.39
C THR A 232 -1.62 -2.72 -1.32
N VAL A 233 -1.55 -2.44 -2.62
CA VAL A 233 -2.49 -2.97 -3.63
C VAL A 233 -2.39 -4.50 -3.74
N GLU A 234 -1.18 -5.04 -3.62
CA GLU A 234 -0.91 -6.48 -3.65
C GLU A 234 -1.60 -7.16 -2.45
N PHE A 235 -1.38 -6.64 -1.24
CA PHE A 235 -2.06 -7.13 -0.03
C PHE A 235 -3.58 -6.94 -0.10
N SER A 236 -4.10 -5.89 -0.73
CA SER A 236 -5.56 -5.72 -0.93
C SER A 236 -6.18 -6.88 -1.72
N THR A 237 -5.41 -7.56 -2.58
CA THR A 237 -5.83 -8.80 -3.25
C THR A 237 -5.78 -9.99 -2.30
N GLU A 238 -4.64 -10.21 -1.64
CA GLU A 238 -4.42 -11.34 -0.73
C GLU A 238 -5.42 -11.34 0.44
N ASN A 239 -5.69 -10.16 1.02
CA ASN A 239 -6.63 -9.93 2.11
C ASN A 239 -8.05 -10.30 1.67
N LEU A 240 -8.47 -9.86 0.48
CA LEU A 240 -9.76 -10.21 -0.10
C LEU A 240 -9.90 -11.73 -0.34
N LEU A 241 -8.86 -12.37 -0.87
CA LEU A 241 -8.86 -13.83 -1.10
C LEU A 241 -8.98 -14.62 0.20
N GLY A 242 -8.22 -14.24 1.24
CA GLY A 242 -8.30 -14.84 2.58
C GLY A 242 -9.72 -14.74 3.15
N LEU A 243 -10.28 -13.52 3.15
CA LEU A 243 -11.64 -13.25 3.62
C LEU A 243 -12.72 -14.01 2.82
N LEU A 244 -12.57 -14.14 1.50
CA LEU A 244 -13.51 -14.91 0.69
C LEU A 244 -13.45 -16.40 1.01
N ILE A 245 -12.27 -16.97 1.31
CA ILE A 245 -12.11 -18.38 1.70
C ILE A 245 -12.69 -18.63 3.10
N GLU A 246 -12.29 -17.82 4.09
CA GLU A 246 -12.75 -17.96 5.47
C GLU A 246 -14.28 -17.85 5.57
N THR A 247 -14.88 -16.92 4.82
CA THR A 247 -16.33 -16.74 4.80
C THR A 247 -17.07 -17.69 3.84
N GLY A 248 -16.37 -18.66 3.24
CA GLY A 248 -16.95 -19.69 2.36
C GLY A 248 -17.51 -19.18 1.03
N ARG A 249 -17.05 -18.01 0.56
CA ARG A 249 -17.45 -17.37 -0.70
C ARG A 249 -16.54 -17.71 -1.88
N LEU A 250 -15.27 -18.03 -1.61
CA LEU A 250 -14.37 -18.68 -2.54
C LEU A 250 -14.16 -20.12 -2.04
N THR A 251 -14.34 -21.10 -2.93
CA THR A 251 -14.20 -22.53 -2.60
C THR A 251 -13.27 -23.20 -3.60
N GLU A 252 -12.61 -24.28 -3.16
CA GLU A 252 -11.82 -25.14 -4.04
C GLU A 252 -12.62 -25.55 -5.29
N GLY A 253 -12.01 -25.42 -6.47
CA GLY A 253 -12.60 -25.72 -7.76
C GLY A 253 -13.51 -24.62 -8.35
N MET A 254 -13.84 -23.56 -7.60
CA MET A 254 -14.73 -22.49 -8.09
C MET A 254 -14.17 -21.81 -9.34
N SER A 255 -15.01 -21.62 -10.35
CA SER A 255 -14.62 -21.02 -11.62
C SER A 255 -14.74 -19.48 -11.58
N VAL A 256 -13.64 -18.78 -11.81
CA VAL A 256 -13.56 -17.31 -11.73
C VAL A 256 -13.18 -16.72 -13.09
N TYR A 257 -13.74 -15.56 -13.43
CA TYR A 257 -13.34 -14.77 -14.60
C TYR A 257 -12.76 -13.41 -14.18
N VAL A 258 -11.62 -13.03 -14.74
CA VAL A 258 -10.95 -11.76 -14.42
C VAL A 258 -11.24 -10.70 -15.49
N ILE A 259 -11.76 -9.53 -15.09
CA ILE A 259 -12.00 -8.39 -16.00
C ILE A 259 -11.28 -7.16 -15.46
N ALA A 260 -10.26 -6.69 -16.17
CA ALA A 260 -9.44 -5.54 -15.77
C ALA A 260 -9.55 -4.38 -16.76
N GLY A 261 -9.33 -3.15 -16.30
CA GLY A 261 -9.02 -2.03 -17.20
C GLY A 261 -7.54 -2.04 -17.62
N ARG A 262 -7.18 -1.41 -18.75
CA ARG A 262 -5.79 -1.28 -19.22
C ARG A 262 -4.80 -0.87 -18.12
N ALA A 263 -5.17 0.09 -17.26
CA ALA A 263 -4.31 0.57 -16.18
C ALA A 263 -3.95 -0.49 -15.12
N ALA A 264 -4.67 -1.61 -15.08
CA ALA A 264 -4.43 -2.73 -14.17
C ALA A 264 -3.91 -3.99 -14.88
N GLU A 265 -3.57 -3.93 -16.17
CA GLU A 265 -3.16 -5.09 -16.98
C GLU A 265 -1.99 -5.87 -16.34
N ALA A 266 -0.97 -5.17 -15.85
CA ALA A 266 0.19 -5.77 -15.16
C ALA A 266 -0.19 -6.52 -13.87
N THR A 267 -1.33 -6.21 -13.24
CA THR A 267 -1.80 -6.88 -12.02
C THR A 267 -2.59 -8.16 -12.30
N VAL A 268 -2.99 -8.41 -13.56
CA VAL A 268 -3.90 -9.52 -13.91
C VAL A 268 -3.25 -10.88 -13.70
N ASP A 269 -2.03 -11.10 -14.18
CA ASP A 269 -1.35 -12.40 -14.00
C ASP A 269 -1.05 -12.71 -12.51
N PRO A 270 -0.50 -11.78 -11.70
CA PRO A 270 -0.39 -11.97 -10.25
C PRO A 270 -1.72 -12.30 -9.53
N VAL A 271 -2.82 -11.66 -9.92
CA VAL A 271 -4.15 -11.96 -9.37
C VAL A 271 -4.60 -13.37 -9.74
N ILE A 272 -4.33 -13.83 -10.97
CA ILE A 272 -4.65 -15.20 -11.41
C ILE A 272 -3.84 -16.23 -10.62
N GLU A 273 -2.53 -16.03 -10.50
CA GLU A 273 -1.65 -16.88 -9.70
C GLU A 273 -2.12 -16.97 -8.24
N ALA A 274 -2.55 -15.85 -7.65
CA ALA A 274 -3.07 -15.79 -6.28
C ALA A 274 -4.40 -16.57 -6.09
N PHE A 275 -5.27 -16.62 -7.11
CA PHE A 275 -6.48 -17.46 -7.11
C PHE A 275 -6.15 -18.94 -7.30
N GLU A 276 -5.27 -19.28 -8.24
CA GLU A 276 -4.90 -20.67 -8.56
C GLU A 276 -4.11 -21.33 -7.41
N ALA A 277 -3.21 -20.59 -6.75
CA ALA A 277 -2.50 -21.03 -5.54
C ALA A 277 -3.45 -21.38 -4.37
N ARG A 278 -4.69 -20.87 -4.42
CA ARG A 278 -5.76 -21.12 -3.44
C ARG A 278 -6.82 -22.11 -3.93
N GLY A 279 -6.55 -22.81 -5.05
CA GLY A 279 -7.38 -23.88 -5.57
C GLY A 279 -8.61 -23.43 -6.36
N ALA A 280 -8.71 -22.15 -6.73
CA ALA A 280 -9.73 -21.68 -7.67
C ALA A 280 -9.29 -21.91 -9.13
N ASN A 281 -10.26 -22.01 -10.05
CA ASN A 281 -10.00 -22.18 -11.48
C ASN A 281 -10.25 -20.86 -12.21
N VAL A 282 -9.23 -20.19 -12.73
CA VAL A 282 -9.46 -19.02 -13.60
C VAL A 282 -9.79 -19.49 -15.01
N VAL A 283 -11.08 -19.49 -15.36
CA VAL A 283 -11.58 -20.02 -16.64
C VAL A 283 -11.56 -18.98 -17.77
N GLY A 284 -11.16 -17.74 -17.48
CA GLY A 284 -10.93 -16.73 -18.51
C GLY A 284 -10.51 -15.36 -17.95
N ARG A 285 -9.92 -14.54 -18.83
CA ARG A 285 -9.58 -13.15 -18.57
C ARG A 285 -9.92 -12.24 -19.76
N SER A 286 -10.15 -10.96 -19.49
CA SER A 286 -10.27 -9.91 -20.52
C SER A 286 -9.78 -8.54 -20.00
N ILE A 287 -9.16 -7.77 -20.90
CA ILE A 287 -8.76 -6.38 -20.66
C ILE A 287 -9.74 -5.44 -21.38
N ILE A 288 -10.11 -4.34 -20.73
CA ILE A 288 -10.82 -3.20 -21.33
C ILE A 288 -9.76 -2.25 -21.90
N GLU A 289 -9.64 -2.25 -23.23
CA GLU A 289 -8.70 -1.45 -24.03
C GLU A 289 -9.10 0.02 -24.19
N ALA A 290 -10.32 0.40 -23.80
CA ALA A 290 -10.74 1.79 -23.76
C ALA A 290 -10.30 2.42 -22.44
N ASN A 291 -9.69 3.61 -22.51
CA ASN A 291 -9.18 4.32 -21.34
C ASN A 291 -10.32 4.72 -20.40
N ASP A 292 -10.00 4.98 -19.13
CA ASP A 292 -11.00 5.44 -18.18
C ASP A 292 -11.62 6.77 -18.60
N GLY A 293 -12.95 6.84 -18.46
CA GLY A 293 -13.77 7.93 -19.00
C GLY A 293 -14.24 7.73 -20.45
N GLU A 294 -13.65 6.84 -21.25
CA GLU A 294 -14.09 6.52 -22.62
C GLU A 294 -15.33 5.61 -22.65
N THR A 295 -16.34 5.98 -21.87
CA THR A 295 -17.55 5.21 -21.51
C THR A 295 -18.20 4.48 -22.69
N LEU A 296 -18.32 5.12 -23.85
CA LEU A 296 -18.94 4.50 -25.04
C LEU A 296 -18.09 3.33 -25.59
N ALA A 297 -16.77 3.48 -25.64
CA ALA A 297 -15.86 2.45 -26.11
C ALA A 297 -15.71 1.32 -25.07
N GLN A 298 -15.61 1.67 -23.78
CA GLN A 298 -15.62 0.70 -22.68
C GLN A 298 -16.88 -0.18 -22.73
N ASN A 299 -18.06 0.42 -22.89
CA ASN A 299 -19.33 -0.32 -22.92
C ASN A 299 -19.43 -1.27 -24.13
N GLN A 300 -18.93 -0.88 -25.31
CA GLN A 300 -18.91 -1.73 -26.51
C GLN A 300 -18.00 -2.96 -26.35
N GLN A 301 -16.87 -2.80 -25.66
CA GLN A 301 -15.97 -3.92 -25.34
C GLN A 301 -16.59 -4.83 -24.27
N LEU A 302 -17.18 -4.24 -23.23
CA LEU A 302 -17.83 -4.96 -22.13
C LEU A 302 -19.01 -5.83 -22.59
N GLU A 303 -19.78 -5.41 -23.60
CA GLU A 303 -20.83 -6.26 -24.21
C GLU A 303 -20.24 -7.60 -24.69
N VAL A 304 -19.11 -7.57 -25.40
CA VAL A 304 -18.42 -8.78 -25.90
C VAL A 304 -17.73 -9.56 -24.77
N ILE A 305 -17.13 -8.87 -23.80
CA ILE A 305 -16.47 -9.50 -22.65
C ILE A 305 -17.48 -10.26 -21.78
N LEU A 306 -18.67 -9.70 -21.54
CA LEU A 306 -19.70 -10.31 -20.70
C LEU A 306 -20.41 -11.49 -21.40
N GLU A 307 -20.46 -11.53 -22.73
CA GLU A 307 -20.81 -12.76 -23.45
C GLU A 307 -19.74 -13.85 -23.28
N ARG A 308 -18.44 -13.52 -23.35
CA ARG A 308 -17.36 -14.50 -23.07
C ARG A 308 -17.42 -15.02 -21.64
N PHE A 309 -17.75 -14.17 -20.67
CA PHE A 309 -18.00 -14.59 -19.28
C PHE A 309 -19.13 -15.62 -19.23
N ARG A 310 -20.28 -15.35 -19.86
CA ARG A 310 -21.43 -16.27 -19.96
C ARG A 310 -21.07 -17.61 -20.62
N GLU A 311 -20.19 -17.61 -21.62
CA GLU A 311 -19.72 -18.82 -22.31
C GLU A 311 -18.64 -19.59 -21.53
N SER A 312 -17.87 -18.93 -20.66
CA SER A 312 -16.74 -19.55 -19.93
C SER A 312 -17.13 -20.55 -18.84
N GLY A 313 -18.38 -20.50 -18.36
CA GLY A 313 -18.82 -21.27 -17.20
C GLY A 313 -18.32 -20.73 -15.86
N ALA A 314 -17.79 -19.51 -15.81
CA ALA A 314 -17.41 -18.86 -14.57
C ALA A 314 -18.62 -18.60 -13.65
N GLU A 315 -18.40 -18.78 -12.36
CA GLU A 315 -19.37 -18.61 -11.29
C GLU A 315 -19.29 -17.21 -10.69
N ALA A 316 -18.10 -16.59 -10.68
CA ALA A 316 -17.84 -15.26 -10.13
C ALA A 316 -16.96 -14.38 -11.05
N ILE A 317 -17.02 -13.06 -10.86
CA ILE A 317 -16.18 -12.06 -11.54
C ILE A 317 -15.23 -11.40 -10.55
N MET A 318 -13.94 -11.39 -10.87
CA MET A 318 -12.92 -10.58 -10.18
C MET A 318 -12.57 -9.34 -11.01
N ILE A 319 -12.48 -8.19 -10.36
CA ILE A 319 -12.14 -6.90 -10.95
C ILE A 319 -10.91 -6.31 -10.25
N PRO A 320 -9.68 -6.53 -10.76
CA PRO A 320 -8.50 -5.84 -10.27
C PRO A 320 -8.46 -4.40 -10.80
N GLY A 321 -8.08 -3.46 -9.95
CA GLY A 321 -8.01 -2.03 -10.30
C GLY A 321 -9.38 -1.34 -10.33
N ASN A 322 -9.58 -0.35 -11.20
CA ASN A 322 -10.79 0.49 -11.20
C ASN A 322 -12.07 -0.32 -11.57
N PRO A 323 -13.06 -0.45 -10.66
CA PRO A 323 -14.22 -1.30 -10.91
C PRO A 323 -15.36 -0.63 -11.69
N ALA A 324 -15.34 0.70 -11.85
CA ALA A 324 -16.47 1.49 -12.34
C ALA A 324 -16.95 1.07 -13.74
N ALA A 325 -16.02 0.79 -14.66
CA ALA A 325 -16.38 0.35 -16.02
C ALA A 325 -17.08 -1.02 -15.99
N THR A 326 -16.50 -2.01 -15.32
CA THR A 326 -17.02 -3.38 -15.26
C THR A 326 -18.36 -3.46 -14.53
N ILE A 327 -18.52 -2.77 -13.40
CA ILE A 327 -19.79 -2.68 -12.65
C ILE A 327 -20.90 -2.09 -13.54
N ARG A 328 -20.61 -1.00 -14.27
CA ARG A 328 -21.55 -0.42 -15.25
C ARG A 328 -21.92 -1.41 -16.35
N GLY A 329 -20.95 -2.17 -16.86
CA GLY A 329 -21.18 -3.24 -17.84
C GLY A 329 -22.10 -4.35 -17.30
N ILE A 330 -21.84 -4.82 -16.08
CA ILE A 330 -22.64 -5.83 -15.37
C ILE A 330 -24.10 -5.37 -15.21
N GLY A 331 -24.31 -4.12 -14.78
CA GLY A 331 -25.65 -3.52 -14.69
C GLY A 331 -26.35 -3.41 -16.05
N LEU A 332 -25.66 -2.96 -17.10
CA LEU A 332 -26.21 -2.88 -18.47
C LEU A 332 -26.55 -4.26 -19.06
N ALA A 333 -25.77 -5.29 -18.72
CA ALA A 333 -26.02 -6.68 -19.09
C ALA A 333 -27.10 -7.36 -18.22
N GLY A 334 -27.61 -6.67 -17.18
CA GLY A 334 -28.59 -7.16 -16.22
C GLY A 334 -28.06 -8.24 -15.27
N LEU A 335 -26.74 -8.35 -15.10
CA LEU A 335 -26.06 -9.39 -14.30
C LEU A 335 -25.89 -9.00 -12.82
N ASN A 336 -26.25 -7.77 -12.42
CA ASN A 336 -26.15 -7.33 -11.03
C ASN A 336 -27.00 -8.23 -10.11
N GLY A 337 -26.41 -8.69 -9.00
CA GLY A 337 -27.02 -9.64 -8.08
C GLY A 337 -27.25 -11.06 -8.62
N GLN A 338 -26.83 -11.38 -9.86
CA GLN A 338 -26.93 -12.75 -10.41
C GLN A 338 -25.67 -13.59 -10.17
N VAL A 339 -24.50 -12.95 -10.05
CA VAL A 339 -23.20 -13.59 -9.82
C VAL A 339 -22.43 -12.81 -8.74
N PRO A 340 -21.58 -13.46 -7.93
CA PRO A 340 -20.63 -12.75 -7.07
C PRO A 340 -19.68 -11.90 -7.91
N VAL A 341 -19.47 -10.67 -7.45
CA VAL A 341 -18.54 -9.71 -8.07
C VAL A 341 -17.62 -9.19 -6.97
N TRP A 342 -16.32 -9.27 -7.20
CA TRP A 342 -15.29 -8.92 -6.24
C TRP A 342 -14.32 -7.90 -6.82
N THR A 343 -13.78 -7.01 -6.00
CA THR A 343 -12.72 -6.08 -6.40
C THR A 343 -11.71 -5.85 -5.28
N ASN A 344 -10.43 -5.74 -5.62
CA ASN A 344 -9.36 -5.39 -4.69
C ASN A 344 -9.21 -3.87 -4.50
N ASN A 345 -10.10 -3.06 -5.08
CA ASN A 345 -10.03 -1.61 -5.06
C ASN A 345 -11.23 -0.99 -4.31
N PRO A 346 -11.20 -0.98 -2.95
CA PRO A 346 -12.27 -0.38 -2.15
C PRO A 346 -12.41 1.13 -2.42
N GLY A 347 -11.33 1.83 -2.76
CA GLY A 347 -11.37 3.26 -3.10
C GLY A 347 -12.16 3.54 -4.38
N GLY A 348 -11.92 2.76 -5.43
CA GLY A 348 -12.67 2.83 -6.68
C GLY A 348 -14.13 2.35 -6.54
N LEU A 349 -14.38 1.37 -5.66
CA LEU A 349 -15.75 0.91 -5.36
C LEU A 349 -16.57 1.98 -4.62
N ASN A 350 -15.95 2.75 -3.72
CA ASN A 350 -16.56 3.89 -3.06
C ASN A 350 -16.59 5.17 -3.92
N ASN A 351 -16.00 5.15 -5.13
CA ASN A 351 -15.95 6.30 -6.04
C ASN A 351 -16.16 5.87 -7.50
N LEU A 352 -17.35 5.35 -7.78
CA LEU A 352 -17.77 4.85 -9.10
C LEU A 352 -17.88 5.95 -10.19
N GLY A 353 -17.78 7.23 -9.79
CA GLY A 353 -17.79 8.39 -10.68
C GLY A 353 -19.15 8.71 -11.31
N GLU A 354 -19.25 9.91 -11.92
CA GLU A 354 -20.51 10.46 -12.46
C GLU A 354 -21.18 9.61 -13.57
N THR A 355 -20.47 8.62 -14.14
CA THR A 355 -21.00 7.77 -15.23
C THR A 355 -21.98 6.70 -14.75
N ILE A 356 -22.00 6.40 -13.46
CA ILE A 356 -22.98 5.54 -12.82
C ILE A 356 -23.93 6.44 -12.01
N THR A 357 -25.16 6.58 -12.50
CA THR A 357 -26.20 7.41 -11.85
C THR A 357 -27.20 6.60 -11.01
N ASP A 358 -27.05 5.28 -11.01
CA ASP A 358 -27.84 4.32 -10.25
C ASP A 358 -26.86 3.35 -9.59
N TYR A 359 -26.54 3.60 -8.32
CA TYR A 359 -25.56 2.82 -7.59
C TYR A 359 -26.08 1.44 -7.15
N SER A 360 -27.39 1.15 -7.28
CA SER A 360 -27.93 -0.19 -6.96
C SER A 360 -27.38 -1.31 -7.86
N ILE A 361 -26.76 -0.96 -8.99
CA ILE A 361 -26.05 -1.92 -9.85
C ILE A 361 -24.76 -2.46 -9.21
N ALA A 362 -24.25 -1.79 -8.17
CA ALA A 362 -23.06 -2.17 -7.41
C ALA A 362 -23.41 -2.90 -6.10
N ASP A 363 -24.69 -3.00 -5.71
CA ASP A 363 -25.11 -3.66 -4.47
C ASP A 363 -24.53 -5.07 -4.35
N GLY A 364 -23.89 -5.37 -3.22
CA GLY A 364 -23.31 -6.67 -2.94
C GLY A 364 -22.00 -6.98 -3.66
N VAL A 365 -21.42 -6.04 -4.43
CA VAL A 365 -20.01 -6.14 -4.86
C VAL A 365 -19.13 -6.15 -3.60
N LEU A 366 -18.26 -7.16 -3.48
CA LEU A 366 -17.43 -7.36 -2.29
C LEU A 366 -16.00 -6.83 -2.48
N THR A 367 -15.42 -6.34 -1.39
CA THR A 367 -14.03 -5.91 -1.28
C THR A 367 -13.49 -6.24 0.11
N SER A 368 -12.17 -6.25 0.28
CA SER A 368 -11.55 -6.12 1.60
C SER A 368 -11.59 -4.65 2.04
N LEU A 369 -11.84 -4.41 3.32
CA LEU A 369 -11.77 -3.10 3.95
C LEU A 369 -11.09 -3.24 5.32
N GLY A 370 -10.31 -2.24 5.72
CA GLY A 370 -9.81 -2.14 7.09
C GLY A 370 -10.85 -1.57 8.07
N PRO A 371 -10.40 -1.07 9.23
CA PRO A 371 -11.21 -0.27 10.14
C PRO A 371 -11.80 0.96 9.42
N THR A 372 -13.05 1.31 9.74
CA THR A 372 -13.67 2.57 9.28
C THR A 372 -13.04 3.76 9.99
N ASP A 373 -13.20 4.95 9.41
CA ASP A 373 -12.83 6.21 10.04
C ASP A 373 -13.40 6.33 11.47
N THR A 374 -14.64 5.87 11.71
CA THR A 374 -15.26 5.86 13.05
C THR A 374 -14.57 4.88 14.00
N GLU A 375 -14.26 3.66 13.57
CA GLU A 375 -13.54 2.68 14.40
C GLU A 375 -12.12 3.14 14.73
N ILE A 376 -11.43 3.78 13.77
CA ILE A 376 -10.13 4.43 14.02
C ILE A 376 -10.29 5.58 15.02
N TYR A 377 -11.34 6.39 14.89
CA TYR A 377 -11.60 7.47 15.85
C TYR A 377 -11.90 6.93 17.26
N GLU A 378 -12.58 5.79 17.38
CA GLU A 378 -12.92 5.17 18.66
C GLU A 378 -11.78 4.35 19.28
N ASP A 379 -10.72 4.04 18.53
CA ASP A 379 -9.54 3.33 19.04
C ASP A 379 -8.84 4.09 20.19
N PRO A 380 -8.64 3.45 21.36
CA PRO A 380 -7.93 4.06 22.48
C PRO A 380 -6.48 4.48 22.18
N LEU A 381 -5.77 3.78 21.29
CA LEU A 381 -4.40 4.16 20.92
C LEU A 381 -4.41 5.42 20.05
N TYR A 382 -5.30 5.50 19.06
CA TYR A 382 -5.52 6.72 18.28
C TYR A 382 -5.95 7.92 19.14
N GLN A 383 -6.87 7.74 20.08
CA GLN A 383 -7.25 8.82 20.99
C GLN A 383 -6.05 9.31 21.80
N SER A 384 -5.34 8.41 22.48
CA SER A 384 -4.26 8.80 23.41
C SER A 384 -2.93 9.21 22.75
N ALA A 385 -2.59 8.65 21.58
CA ALA A 385 -1.34 8.95 20.86
C ALA A 385 -1.49 10.05 19.81
N CYS A 386 -2.71 10.30 19.30
CA CYS A 386 -2.94 11.25 18.21
C CYS A 386 -3.90 12.37 18.62
N ASN A 387 -5.16 12.03 18.93
CA ASN A 387 -6.22 13.03 19.10
C ASN A 387 -6.00 13.91 20.34
N ASP A 388 -5.73 13.30 21.50
CA ASP A 388 -5.45 13.99 22.76
C ASP A 388 -4.15 14.82 22.68
N VAL A 389 -3.17 14.37 21.90
CA VAL A 389 -1.88 15.06 21.69
C VAL A 389 -2.11 16.38 20.94
N VAL A 390 -2.84 16.32 19.83
CA VAL A 390 -3.17 17.51 19.03
C VAL A 390 -4.14 18.41 19.82
N ALA A 391 -5.13 17.88 20.52
CA ALA A 391 -6.04 18.65 21.36
C ALA A 391 -5.31 19.44 22.48
N ALA A 392 -4.28 18.84 23.08
CA ALA A 392 -3.48 19.48 24.12
C ALA A 392 -2.54 20.57 23.57
N ALA A 393 -1.99 20.39 22.37
CA ALA A 393 -1.10 21.35 21.72
C ALA A 393 -1.86 22.49 21.00
N MET A 394 -3.04 22.20 20.47
CA MET A 394 -3.85 23.06 19.60
C MET A 394 -5.30 23.16 20.10
N PRO A 395 -5.58 23.89 21.21
CA PRO A 395 -6.91 23.94 21.82
C PRO A 395 -8.04 24.53 20.94
N ASP A 396 -7.67 25.19 19.83
CA ASP A 396 -8.60 25.78 18.85
C ASP A 396 -8.85 24.86 17.62
N ALA A 397 -8.29 23.65 17.59
CA ALA A 397 -8.51 22.68 16.50
C ALA A 397 -9.93 22.06 16.58
N ASP A 398 -10.60 21.90 15.44
CA ASP A 398 -11.95 21.31 15.34
C ASP A 398 -11.89 19.77 15.35
N LEU A 399 -11.41 19.20 16.46
CA LEU A 399 -11.26 17.76 16.64
C LEU A 399 -12.57 17.12 17.09
N ARG A 400 -13.23 16.45 16.14
CA ARG A 400 -14.52 15.75 16.35
C ARG A 400 -14.63 14.46 15.52
N PRO A 401 -15.62 13.59 15.79
CA PRO A 401 -15.82 12.35 15.05
C PRO A 401 -15.95 12.56 13.53
N PRO A 402 -15.43 11.62 12.71
CA PRO A 402 -15.32 11.79 11.25
C PRO A 402 -16.65 11.98 10.53
N LEU A 403 -17.75 11.46 11.07
CA LEU A 403 -19.08 11.60 10.49
C LEU A 403 -19.78 12.93 10.82
N GLU A 404 -19.15 13.80 11.62
CA GLU A 404 -19.74 15.11 11.97
C GLU A 404 -19.35 16.23 11.00
N TYR A 405 -18.24 16.12 10.25
CA TYR A 405 -17.79 17.15 9.31
C TYR A 405 -18.74 17.26 8.11
N ALA A 406 -19.32 18.45 7.90
CA ALA A 406 -20.17 18.69 6.74
C ALA A 406 -19.34 19.01 5.48
N THR A 407 -19.95 18.82 4.30
CA THR A 407 -19.32 19.17 3.03
C THR A 407 -18.95 20.65 2.98
N GLY A 408 -17.66 20.94 2.81
CA GLY A 408 -17.13 22.32 2.79
C GLY A 408 -16.66 22.84 4.16
N GLU A 409 -16.61 21.98 5.18
CA GLU A 409 -15.89 22.24 6.44
C GLU A 409 -14.46 21.66 6.38
N GLU A 410 -13.52 22.30 7.07
CA GLU A 410 -12.14 21.80 7.20
C GLU A 410 -12.15 20.50 8.01
N ASN A 411 -11.64 19.40 7.43
CA ASN A 411 -11.68 18.08 8.07
C ASN A 411 -10.36 17.82 8.81
N TRP A 412 -10.37 18.06 10.13
CA TRP A 412 -9.20 17.87 11.01
C TRP A 412 -8.95 16.40 11.39
N PHE A 413 -9.91 15.49 11.20
CA PHE A 413 -9.68 14.07 11.43
C PHE A 413 -8.65 13.47 10.46
N ASN A 414 -8.74 13.83 9.17
CA ASN A 414 -7.83 13.34 8.14
C ASN A 414 -6.33 13.55 8.42
N PRO A 415 -5.83 14.76 8.72
CA PRO A 415 -4.42 14.98 9.00
C PRO A 415 -4.00 14.29 10.30
N VAL A 416 -4.82 14.32 11.36
CA VAL A 416 -4.47 13.70 12.65
C VAL A 416 -4.33 12.19 12.50
N ARG A 417 -5.29 11.51 11.84
CA ARG A 417 -5.18 10.11 11.44
C ARG A 417 -3.94 9.86 10.60
N ARG A 418 -3.80 10.57 9.47
CA ARG A 418 -2.77 10.26 8.47
C ARG A 418 -1.37 10.50 9.02
N TYR A 419 -1.12 11.63 9.66
CA TYR A 419 0.21 12.04 10.10
C TYR A 419 0.67 11.31 11.35
N CYS A 420 -0.24 11.05 12.30
CA CYS A 420 0.09 10.25 13.47
C CYS A 420 0.48 8.82 13.10
N ARG A 421 -0.23 8.19 12.15
CA ARG A 421 0.10 6.83 11.69
C ARG A 421 1.41 6.74 10.92
N HIS A 422 1.75 7.73 10.09
CA HIS A 422 3.07 7.80 9.45
C HIS A 422 4.19 8.00 10.48
N LEU A 423 4.01 8.89 11.45
CA LEU A 423 5.01 9.12 12.51
C LEU A 423 5.18 7.87 13.38
N ALA A 424 4.09 7.23 13.79
CA ALA A 424 4.12 6.02 14.60
C ALA A 424 4.89 4.89 13.89
N LEU A 425 4.57 4.60 12.62
CA LEU A 425 5.29 3.59 11.86
C LEU A 425 6.79 3.89 11.72
N PHE A 426 7.15 5.16 11.48
CA PHE A 426 8.56 5.57 11.46
C PHE A 426 9.23 5.39 12.83
N VAL A 427 8.55 5.74 13.92
CA VAL A 427 9.07 5.60 15.30
C VAL A 427 9.30 4.13 15.65
N GLU A 428 8.37 3.23 15.36
CA GLU A 428 8.53 1.78 15.63
C GLU A 428 9.75 1.24 14.87
N ILE A 429 9.83 1.46 13.55
CA ILE A 429 10.93 0.94 12.73
C ILE A 429 12.27 1.55 13.15
N ALA A 430 12.35 2.87 13.35
CA ALA A 430 13.60 3.53 13.75
C ALA A 430 14.02 3.20 15.20
N THR A 431 13.07 2.81 16.06
CA THR A 431 13.37 2.29 17.41
C THR A 431 13.97 0.89 17.29
N ALA A 432 13.32 -0.01 16.55
CA ALA A 432 13.80 -1.38 16.29
C ALA A 432 15.17 -1.42 15.57
N ALA A 433 15.46 -0.44 14.71
CA ALA A 433 16.76 -0.26 14.05
C ALA A 433 17.93 0.05 15.00
N GLY A 434 17.65 0.41 16.26
CA GLY A 434 18.67 0.72 17.27
C GLY A 434 19.39 2.06 17.08
N VAL A 435 20.57 2.20 17.69
CA VAL A 435 21.31 3.47 17.71
C VAL A 435 22.09 3.75 16.42
N ASN A 436 22.45 2.73 15.65
CA ASN A 436 23.13 2.85 14.36
C ASN A 436 22.08 2.92 13.22
N LEU A 437 21.43 4.08 13.09
CA LEU A 437 20.29 4.26 12.19
C LEU A 437 20.76 4.50 10.74
N THR A 438 20.52 3.55 9.86
CA THR A 438 20.92 3.50 8.43
C THR A 438 19.80 2.87 7.61
N HIS A 439 19.92 2.78 6.27
CA HIS A 439 18.96 2.04 5.46
C HIS A 439 18.87 0.55 5.84
N ASP A 440 20.01 -0.10 6.07
CA ASP A 440 20.06 -1.54 6.34
C ASP A 440 19.50 -1.86 7.73
N SER A 441 19.82 -1.05 8.75
CA SER A 441 19.24 -1.25 10.09
C SER A 441 17.77 -0.83 10.16
N PHE A 442 17.34 0.18 9.40
CA PHE A 442 15.92 0.52 9.27
C PHE A 442 15.13 -0.62 8.62
N ARG A 443 15.66 -1.24 7.55
CA ARG A 443 15.07 -2.43 6.94
C ARG A 443 15.02 -3.62 7.92
N ALA A 444 16.13 -3.94 8.58
CA ALA A 444 16.19 -5.03 9.57
C ALA A 444 15.26 -4.79 10.77
N GLY A 445 15.14 -3.54 11.21
CA GLY A 445 14.17 -3.12 12.24
C GLY A 445 12.73 -3.38 11.78
N ALA A 446 12.39 -2.97 10.55
CA ALA A 446 11.07 -3.23 9.97
C ALA A 446 10.76 -4.73 9.86
N GLU A 447 11.72 -5.52 9.37
CA GLU A 447 11.59 -6.98 9.25
C GLU A 447 11.50 -7.71 10.60
N SER A 448 11.86 -7.06 11.71
CA SER A 448 11.69 -7.59 13.07
C SER A 448 10.33 -7.29 13.71
N LEU A 449 9.57 -6.34 13.16
CA LEU A 449 8.27 -5.90 13.69
C LEU A 449 7.14 -6.81 13.20
N THR A 450 7.15 -8.07 13.65
CA THR A 450 6.17 -9.08 13.22
C THR A 450 4.84 -9.06 13.98
N ASP A 451 4.78 -8.37 15.13
CA ASP A 451 3.57 -8.14 15.95
C ASP A 451 3.75 -6.80 16.68
N PHE A 452 2.93 -5.80 16.33
CA PHE A 452 2.86 -4.51 17.01
C PHE A 452 1.49 -3.84 16.79
N ALA A 453 1.32 -2.59 17.24
CA ALA A 453 0.10 -1.83 17.03
C ALA A 453 0.41 -0.43 16.50
N LEU A 454 -0.40 0.02 15.54
CA LEU A 454 -0.46 1.41 15.12
C LEU A 454 -1.75 2.05 15.65
N PRO A 455 -1.80 3.38 15.79
CA PRO A 455 -3.05 4.09 16.00
C PRO A 455 -4.11 3.66 14.96
N GLY A 456 -5.19 3.03 15.42
CA GLY A 456 -6.26 2.46 14.60
C GLY A 456 -6.24 0.95 14.38
N GLY A 457 -5.21 0.18 14.79
CA GLY A 457 -5.23 -1.29 14.63
C GLY A 457 -3.94 -2.05 14.91
N ALA A 458 -4.04 -3.38 14.88
CA ALA A 458 -2.91 -4.30 14.86
C ALA A 458 -2.10 -4.15 13.57
N ALA A 459 -0.79 -4.37 13.67
CA ALA A 459 0.15 -4.16 12.59
C ALA A 459 1.36 -5.10 12.65
N SER A 460 1.90 -5.41 11.47
CA SER A 460 3.06 -6.27 11.29
C SER A 460 3.79 -5.89 9.99
N LEU A 461 5.06 -6.26 9.89
CA LEU A 461 5.90 -6.05 8.72
C LEU A 461 6.75 -7.29 8.46
N SER A 462 7.23 -7.42 7.22
CA SER A 462 8.19 -8.44 6.84
C SER A 462 8.97 -8.01 5.59
N ALA A 463 9.89 -8.85 5.12
CA ALA A 463 10.62 -8.61 3.87
C ALA A 463 9.70 -8.50 2.64
N THR A 464 8.46 -9.03 2.71
CA THR A 464 7.45 -8.93 1.64
C THR A 464 6.25 -8.06 2.02
N LYS A 465 5.98 -7.86 3.32
CA LYS A 465 4.87 -7.04 3.83
C LYS A 465 5.34 -5.62 4.13
N LEU A 466 5.14 -4.73 3.16
CA LEU A 466 5.51 -3.31 3.24
C LEU A 466 4.38 -2.40 3.78
N GLY A 467 3.15 -2.89 3.76
CA GLY A 467 1.97 -2.25 4.36
C GLY A 467 1.71 -2.81 5.76
N ALA A 468 1.61 -1.94 6.77
CA ALA A 468 1.60 -2.36 8.16
C ALA A 468 0.26 -2.93 8.66
N ASP A 469 -0.89 -2.36 8.26
CA ASP A 469 -2.23 -2.75 8.73
C ASP A 469 -2.54 -4.24 8.54
N ASP A 470 -2.97 -4.90 9.63
CA ASP A 470 -3.42 -6.30 9.65
C ASP A 470 -4.94 -6.46 9.80
N LEU A 471 -5.61 -5.45 10.37
CA LEU A 471 -7.05 -5.51 10.56
C LEU A 471 -7.78 -5.38 9.23
N VAL A 472 -8.45 -6.45 8.82
CA VAL A 472 -9.27 -6.50 7.62
C VAL A 472 -10.62 -7.14 7.89
N ARG A 473 -11.57 -6.88 7.00
CA ARG A 473 -12.86 -7.55 6.94
C ARG A 473 -13.39 -7.57 5.53
N LEU A 474 -14.36 -8.43 5.30
CA LEU A 474 -15.15 -8.38 4.09
C LEU A 474 -16.15 -7.22 4.20
N ALA A 475 -16.23 -6.41 3.15
CA ALA A 475 -17.23 -5.36 3.01
C ALA A 475 -18.02 -5.55 1.71
N ALA A 476 -19.26 -5.08 1.69
CA ALA A 476 -20.14 -5.07 0.52
C ALA A 476 -20.53 -3.62 0.21
N PHE A 477 -20.60 -3.25 -1.06
CA PHE A 477 -21.23 -1.99 -1.44
C PHE A 477 -22.74 -2.04 -1.20
N ASP A 478 -23.29 -0.98 -0.60
CA ASP A 478 -24.72 -0.76 -0.35
C ASP A 478 -25.09 0.67 -0.79
N HIS A 479 -25.96 0.79 -1.80
CA HIS A 479 -26.40 2.10 -2.30
C HIS A 479 -27.36 2.85 -1.35
N THR A 480 -27.90 2.18 -0.33
CA THR A 480 -28.86 2.78 0.62
C THR A 480 -28.18 3.48 1.79
N GLU A 481 -26.87 3.24 1.96
CA GLU A 481 -26.04 3.79 3.02
C GLU A 481 -25.29 5.04 2.52
N GLY A 482 -25.64 6.20 3.07
CA GLY A 482 -25.10 7.49 2.63
C GLY A 482 -25.51 7.86 1.20
N ASP A 483 -24.54 8.26 0.38
CA ASP A 483 -24.66 8.42 -1.08
C ASP A 483 -24.21 7.15 -1.84
N GLY A 484 -24.13 6.00 -1.14
CA GLY A 484 -23.65 4.71 -1.63
C GLY A 484 -22.20 4.43 -1.23
N GLN A 485 -21.98 3.43 -0.38
CA GLN A 485 -20.66 3.13 0.21
C GLN A 485 -20.49 1.65 0.55
N THR A 486 -19.25 1.22 0.80
CA THR A 486 -18.93 -0.11 1.31
C THR A 486 -19.22 -0.21 2.81
N VAL A 487 -20.04 -1.17 3.22
CA VAL A 487 -20.37 -1.45 4.62
C VAL A 487 -19.80 -2.81 5.08
N PRO A 488 -19.49 -2.96 6.39
CA PRO A 488 -19.01 -4.22 6.96
C PRO A 488 -19.95 -5.40 6.72
N VAL A 489 -19.40 -6.54 6.29
CA VAL A 489 -20.11 -7.84 6.17
C VAL A 489 -19.63 -8.82 7.24
N THR A 490 -18.37 -8.72 7.64
CA THR A 490 -17.79 -9.45 8.78
C THR A 490 -17.26 -8.48 9.83
N ASP A 491 -17.03 -9.01 11.03
CA ASP A 491 -16.18 -8.36 12.02
C ASP A 491 -14.76 -8.15 11.46
N LEU A 492 -14.00 -7.23 12.06
CA LEU A 492 -12.57 -7.07 11.80
C LEU A 492 -11.83 -8.28 12.37
N ILE A 493 -10.96 -8.86 11.56
CA ILE A 493 -10.04 -9.92 11.92
C ILE A 493 -8.61 -9.46 11.71
N ASP A 494 -7.71 -10.01 12.50
CA ASP A 494 -6.28 -9.96 12.24
C ASP A 494 -5.93 -11.16 11.33
N ILE A 495 -5.38 -10.90 10.15
CA ILE A 495 -4.97 -11.93 9.19
C ILE A 495 -3.47 -12.27 9.25
N PHE A 496 -2.69 -11.57 10.09
CA PHE A 496 -1.28 -11.87 10.36
C PHE A 496 -0.98 -11.96 11.89
N PRO A 497 -1.71 -12.80 12.66
CA PRO A 497 -1.62 -12.89 14.13
C PRO A 497 -0.48 -13.79 14.67
#